data_AF-A0A7K3A6V2-F1
#
_entry.id   AF-A0A7K3A6V2-F1
#
_cell.length_a   1.000
_cell.length_b   1.000
_cell.length_c   1.000
_cell.angle_alpha   90.00
_cell.angle_beta   90.00
_cell.angle_gamma   90.00
#
_symmetry.space_group_name_H-M   'P 1'
#
loop_
_entity.id
_entity.type
_entity.pdbx_description
1 polymer ?
#
loop_
_entity_poly.entity_id
_entity_poly.type
_entity_poly.pdbx_seq_one_letter_code
_entity_poly.pdbx_strand_id
1 'polypeptide(L)'
;MAGRRTRWGWLALVVAAVVVWGMAARHGDTAPSGAGAGSASPKESRPAKSPKSHPPSSSQQPKPKERSASSSSPSSGAPSPFPSPSPSAGSGYDPADYAPEVRARARQAGVDARLVMAILYNEAYKPHDPALERAWQRYKPDAAFGIANMHRAAFDDTRRGRAFADRRWEELPDDRDLAIEAEAWHLHDLNARLPAHWSGPYSRDELLALGYNTGAGNMLAFARGVPPGSQARSYLDKLRANWAKAGRAVA
;
A
#
# COMPACT_ATOMS: atom_id res chain seq x y z
N MET A 1 -6.95 35.45 34.67
CA MET A 1 -6.41 34.09 34.82
C MET A 1 -7.57 33.11 34.91
N ALA A 2 -7.74 32.21 33.94
CA ALA A 2 -8.55 31.00 34.09
C ALA A 2 -8.01 29.95 33.10
N GLY A 3 -7.60 28.82 33.67
CA GLY A 3 -6.71 27.84 33.05
C GLY A 3 -7.42 26.83 32.15
N ARG A 4 -6.64 26.39 31.16
CA ARG A 4 -6.92 25.36 30.16
C ARG A 4 -7.17 24.00 30.80
N ARG A 5 -8.29 23.35 30.48
CA ARG A 5 -8.46 21.89 30.58
C ARG A 5 -9.44 21.40 29.52
N THR A 6 -8.95 20.79 28.44
CA THR A 6 -9.59 19.68 27.69
C THR A 6 -8.87 19.39 26.37
N ARG A 7 -7.78 18.59 26.38
CA ARG A 7 -7.25 17.97 25.14
C ARG A 7 -6.57 16.61 25.38
N TRP A 8 -7.04 15.78 26.31
CA TRP A 8 -6.44 14.46 26.61
C TRP A 8 -7.39 13.26 26.45
N GLY A 9 -8.67 13.48 26.11
CA GLY A 9 -9.66 12.39 26.00
C GLY A 9 -9.60 11.54 24.71
N TRP A 10 -8.93 12.00 23.66
CA TRP A 10 -8.97 11.32 22.35
C TRP A 10 -7.91 10.22 22.18
N LEU A 11 -6.84 10.21 22.99
CA LEU A 11 -5.78 9.20 22.90
C LEU A 11 -6.19 7.82 23.44
N ALA A 12 -7.19 7.75 24.34
CA ALA A 12 -7.62 6.48 24.94
C ALA A 12 -8.48 5.62 23.99
N LEU A 13 -9.23 6.22 23.06
CA LEU A 13 -10.11 5.48 22.14
C LEU A 13 -9.35 4.81 20.97
N VAL A 14 -8.18 5.33 20.59
CA VAL A 14 -7.34 4.75 19.53
C VAL A 14 -6.58 3.50 20.02
N VAL A 15 -6.27 3.42 21.32
CA VAL A 15 -5.62 2.24 21.92
C VAL A 15 -6.61 1.06 22.01
N ALA A 16 -7.89 1.30 22.30
CA ALA A 16 -8.90 0.25 22.42
C ALA A 16 -9.19 -0.48 21.09
N ALA A 17 -9.12 0.22 19.95
CA ALA A 17 -9.37 -0.39 18.63
C ALA A 17 -8.24 -1.33 18.16
N VAL A 18 -7.06 -1.32 18.81
CA VAL A 18 -5.89 -2.11 18.40
C VAL A 18 -5.64 -3.29 19.35
N VAL A 19 -6.05 -3.20 20.62
CA VAL A 19 -5.92 -4.31 21.59
C VAL A 19 -6.83 -5.51 21.22
N VAL A 20 -7.99 -5.27 20.59
CA VAL A 20 -8.90 -6.34 20.17
C VAL A 20 -8.36 -7.16 18.99
N TRP A 21 -7.46 -6.61 18.17
CA TRP A 21 -6.85 -7.33 17.04
C TRP A 21 -5.61 -8.16 17.44
N GLY A 22 -5.00 -7.87 18.59
CA GLY A 22 -3.82 -8.58 19.09
C GLY A 22 -4.10 -9.83 19.94
N MET A 23 -5.31 -10.02 20.46
CA MET A 23 -5.66 -11.16 21.32
C MET A 23 -6.51 -12.25 20.63
N ALA A 24 -7.07 -11.99 19.45
CA ALA A 24 -7.85 -12.98 18.71
C ALA A 24 -7.01 -13.90 17.79
N ALA A 25 -5.69 -13.69 17.70
CA ALA A 25 -4.78 -14.49 16.88
C ALA A 25 -3.91 -15.49 17.69
N ARG A 26 -4.27 -15.76 18.96
CA ARG A 26 -3.46 -16.63 19.84
C ARG A 26 -4.20 -17.71 20.63
N HIS A 27 -5.42 -18.09 20.23
CA HIS A 27 -6.04 -19.31 20.74
C HIS A 27 -6.75 -20.07 19.63
N GLY A 28 -6.05 -21.08 19.10
CA GLY A 28 -6.56 -22.04 18.14
C GLY A 28 -5.79 -23.36 18.20
N ASP A 29 -5.39 -23.79 19.40
CA ASP A 29 -4.93 -25.16 19.65
C ASP A 29 -6.01 -25.87 20.48
N THR A 30 -6.76 -26.75 19.84
CA THR A 30 -7.25 -28.02 20.42
C THR A 30 -7.91 -28.84 19.30
N ALA A 31 -7.13 -29.72 18.68
CA ALA A 31 -7.66 -30.87 17.96
C ALA A 31 -7.90 -32.02 18.97
N PRO A 32 -9.00 -32.79 18.87
CA PRO A 32 -9.21 -33.95 19.71
C PRO A 32 -8.34 -35.13 19.27
N SER A 33 -7.77 -35.77 20.29
CA SER A 33 -6.94 -36.98 20.24
C SER A 33 -7.74 -38.21 19.80
N GLY A 34 -7.17 -39.00 18.88
CA GLY A 34 -7.64 -40.33 18.50
C GLY A 34 -6.44 -41.20 18.13
N ALA A 35 -6.23 -42.24 18.93
CA ALA A 35 -5.04 -43.06 19.02
C ALA A 35 -4.78 -43.97 17.80
N GLY A 36 -3.49 -44.26 17.56
CA GLY A 36 -3.06 -45.31 16.62
C GLY A 36 -1.55 -45.50 16.67
N ALA A 37 -1.11 -46.51 17.43
CA ALA A 37 0.27 -46.87 17.72
C ALA A 37 1.06 -47.36 16.50
N GLY A 38 2.39 -47.21 16.54
CA GLY A 38 3.28 -47.86 15.57
C GLY A 38 4.74 -47.41 15.66
N SER A 39 5.55 -48.15 16.40
CA SER A 39 7.00 -48.05 16.60
C SER A 39 7.85 -47.88 15.33
N ALA A 40 8.94 -47.10 15.47
CA ALA A 40 10.34 -47.55 15.38
C ALA A 40 11.27 -46.51 14.73
N SER A 41 12.19 -45.95 15.52
CA SER A 41 13.50 -45.50 15.03
C SER A 41 14.39 -46.73 14.76
N PRO A 42 15.38 -46.64 13.86
CA PRO A 42 16.73 -46.31 14.37
C PRO A 42 17.69 -45.60 13.40
N LYS A 43 18.73 -45.01 14.01
CA LYS A 43 20.14 -44.86 13.56
C LYS A 43 20.52 -43.75 12.56
N GLU A 44 21.00 -42.65 13.14
CA GLU A 44 22.39 -42.18 13.11
C GLU A 44 23.33 -42.75 12.02
N SER A 45 23.91 -41.84 11.19
CA SER A 45 25.27 -41.93 10.61
C SER A 45 25.66 -40.65 9.83
N ARG A 46 26.50 -39.78 10.42
CA ARG A 46 27.54 -38.98 9.72
C ARG A 46 28.88 -39.68 10.04
N PRO A 47 29.93 -39.67 9.19
CA PRO A 47 30.59 -38.48 8.62
C PRO A 47 30.97 -38.73 7.11
N ALA A 48 31.69 -37.93 6.32
CA ALA A 48 32.90 -37.15 6.54
C ALA A 48 33.29 -36.31 5.29
N LYS A 49 34.08 -35.26 5.55
CA LYS A 49 35.24 -34.74 4.78
C LYS A 49 35.07 -34.22 3.33
N SER A 50 35.29 -32.91 3.23
CA SER A 50 35.83 -32.19 2.07
C SER A 50 37.23 -32.67 1.65
N PRO A 51 37.63 -32.34 0.41
CA PRO A 51 38.95 -31.73 0.22
C PRO A 51 38.90 -30.44 -0.62
N LYS A 52 39.74 -29.50 -0.17
CA LYS A 52 40.16 -28.27 -0.85
C LYS A 52 40.98 -28.59 -2.09
N SER A 53 40.90 -27.76 -3.12
CA SER A 53 41.97 -27.60 -4.12
C SER A 53 42.09 -26.12 -4.49
N HIS A 54 43.31 -25.62 -4.45
CA HIS A 54 43.76 -24.25 -4.71
C HIS A 54 44.39 -24.14 -6.13
N PRO A 55 44.70 -22.93 -6.63
CA PRO A 55 44.84 -22.59 -8.05
C PRO A 55 46.31 -22.54 -8.53
N PRO A 56 46.55 -22.23 -9.82
CA PRO A 56 47.70 -21.42 -10.25
C PRO A 56 47.21 -20.12 -10.94
N SER A 57 47.62 -18.91 -10.54
CA SER A 57 48.94 -18.25 -10.58
C SER A 57 49.43 -17.88 -11.99
N SER A 58 49.34 -16.58 -12.33
CA SER A 58 50.31 -15.74 -13.08
C SER A 58 49.61 -14.45 -13.52
N SER A 59 49.85 -13.29 -12.91
CA SER A 59 51.01 -12.39 -13.13
C SER A 59 51.07 -11.84 -14.54
N GLN A 60 50.73 -10.55 -14.73
CA GLN A 60 51.69 -9.50 -15.10
C GLN A 60 51.01 -8.15 -15.39
N GLN A 61 51.51 -7.15 -14.67
CA GLN A 61 51.34 -5.72 -14.86
C GLN A 61 52.39 -5.22 -15.90
N PRO A 62 52.09 -4.16 -16.66
CA PRO A 62 52.97 -2.99 -16.55
C PRO A 62 52.21 -1.65 -16.59
N LYS A 63 52.64 -0.73 -15.71
CA LYS A 63 52.66 0.74 -15.88
C LYS A 63 54.13 1.12 -16.18
N PRO A 64 54.51 2.34 -16.64
CA PRO A 64 53.77 3.62 -16.64
C PRO A 64 53.94 4.49 -17.92
N LYS A 65 53.16 5.58 -18.02
CA LYS A 65 53.69 6.94 -18.34
C LYS A 65 52.59 8.01 -18.26
N GLU A 66 52.95 9.10 -17.60
CA GLU A 66 52.20 10.35 -17.46
C GLU A 66 52.08 11.10 -18.80
N ARG A 67 50.97 11.82 -19.00
CA ARG A 67 50.97 13.22 -19.45
C ARG A 67 49.57 13.85 -19.35
N SER A 68 49.56 15.05 -18.79
CA SER A 68 48.45 15.98 -18.58
C SER A 68 47.73 16.40 -19.86
N ALA A 69 46.42 16.64 -19.79
CA ALA A 69 45.76 17.89 -20.23
C ALA A 69 44.22 17.79 -20.15
N SER A 70 43.66 18.62 -19.26
CA SER A 70 42.47 19.49 -19.35
C SER A 70 41.25 19.19 -20.25
N SER A 71 40.08 19.46 -19.64
CA SER A 71 38.77 19.89 -20.20
C SER A 71 37.98 18.85 -21.01
N SER A 72 36.72 18.51 -20.68
CA SER A 72 35.58 19.44 -20.52
C SER A 72 34.36 18.71 -19.92
N SER A 73 33.54 19.47 -19.20
CA SER A 73 32.35 19.08 -18.43
C SER A 73 31.26 18.38 -19.24
N PRO A 74 30.54 17.39 -18.68
CA PRO A 74 29.18 17.10 -19.09
C PRO A 74 28.19 17.90 -18.23
N SER A 75 27.40 18.77 -18.88
CA SER A 75 26.27 19.46 -18.27
C SER A 75 25.29 18.47 -17.66
N SER A 76 25.18 18.49 -16.33
CA SER A 76 24.07 17.90 -15.60
C SER A 76 22.80 18.69 -15.92
N GLY A 77 21.96 18.14 -16.80
CA GLY A 77 20.59 18.59 -16.96
C GLY A 77 19.80 18.29 -15.69
N ALA A 78 19.51 19.33 -14.91
CA ALA A 78 18.65 19.24 -13.74
C ALA A 78 17.22 18.86 -14.15
N PRO A 79 16.57 17.89 -13.49
CA PRO A 79 15.13 17.71 -13.66
C PRO A 79 14.40 18.92 -13.06
N SER A 80 13.50 19.51 -13.84
CA SER A 80 12.60 20.58 -13.42
C SER A 80 11.76 20.13 -12.23
N PRO A 81 11.70 20.88 -11.11
CA PRO A 81 10.73 20.60 -10.06
C PRO A 81 9.35 21.04 -10.56
N PHE A 82 8.45 20.09 -10.75
CA PHE A 82 7.02 20.40 -10.82
C PHE A 82 6.62 21.11 -9.51
N PRO A 83 5.88 22.22 -9.56
CA PRO A 83 5.44 22.88 -8.33
C PRO A 83 4.40 22.00 -7.65
N SER A 84 4.78 21.34 -6.55
CA SER A 84 3.83 20.77 -5.60
C SER A 84 3.10 21.95 -4.93
N PRO A 85 1.76 22.07 -5.05
CA PRO A 85 1.03 23.03 -4.26
C PRO A 85 1.19 22.66 -2.78
N SER A 86 1.88 23.51 -2.01
CA SER A 86 1.92 23.39 -0.56
C SER A 86 0.51 23.65 -0.04
N PRO A 87 -0.13 22.72 0.71
CA PRO A 87 -1.42 23.02 1.30
C PRO A 87 -1.22 24.11 2.36
N SER A 88 -1.95 25.21 2.20
CA SER A 88 -2.08 26.21 3.25
C SER A 88 -2.67 25.52 4.49
N ALA A 89 -1.93 25.57 5.59
CA ALA A 89 -2.39 25.05 6.88
C ALA A 89 -3.64 25.82 7.33
N GLY A 90 -4.83 25.29 7.04
CA GLY A 90 -6.08 25.93 7.44
C GLY A 90 -7.37 25.32 6.93
N SER A 91 -7.38 24.71 5.74
CA SER A 91 -8.54 23.95 5.25
C SER A 91 -8.36 22.46 5.53
N GLY A 92 -9.39 21.82 6.09
CA GLY A 92 -9.41 20.36 6.19
C GLY A 92 -9.24 19.72 4.82
N TYR A 93 -8.67 18.52 4.79
CA TYR A 93 -8.56 17.72 3.57
C TYR A 93 -9.97 17.42 2.99
N ASP A 94 -10.25 17.86 1.77
CA ASP A 94 -11.39 17.40 0.97
C ASP A 94 -10.88 16.66 -0.28
N PRO A 95 -11.25 15.39 -0.50
CA PRO A 95 -10.93 14.68 -1.74
C PRO A 95 -11.32 15.43 -3.02
N ALA A 96 -12.36 16.28 -3.00
CA ALA A 96 -12.77 17.08 -4.17
C ALA A 96 -11.65 17.98 -4.71
N ASP A 97 -10.75 18.45 -3.85
CA ASP A 97 -9.63 19.33 -4.22
C ASP A 97 -8.65 18.64 -5.19
N TYR A 98 -8.70 17.31 -5.27
CA TYR A 98 -7.81 16.46 -6.09
C TYR A 98 -8.50 15.89 -7.34
N ALA A 99 -9.68 16.41 -7.72
CA ALA A 99 -10.39 15.93 -8.90
C ALA A 99 -9.56 15.97 -10.20
N PRO A 100 -8.74 17.00 -10.49
CA PRO A 100 -7.87 16.99 -11.68
C PRO A 100 -6.88 15.82 -11.71
N GLU A 101 -6.20 15.55 -10.60
CA GLU A 101 -5.24 14.46 -10.44
C GLU A 101 -5.95 13.12 -10.57
N VAL A 102 -7.10 12.95 -9.90
CA VAL A 102 -7.92 11.74 -10.01
C VAL A 102 -8.29 11.44 -11.46
N ARG A 103 -8.80 12.44 -12.21
CA ARG A 103 -9.12 12.24 -13.64
C ARG A 103 -7.88 11.88 -14.46
N ALA A 104 -6.75 12.51 -14.19
CA ALA A 104 -5.51 12.26 -14.93
C ALA A 104 -4.99 10.83 -14.68
N ARG A 105 -4.88 10.43 -13.42
CA ARG A 105 -4.34 9.13 -13.01
C ARG A 105 -5.29 7.98 -13.33
N ALA A 106 -6.60 8.17 -13.13
CA ALA A 106 -7.60 7.18 -13.53
C ALA A 106 -7.56 6.90 -15.04
N ARG A 107 -7.46 7.96 -15.87
CA ARG A 107 -7.30 7.81 -17.32
C ARG A 107 -5.99 7.08 -17.68
N GLN A 108 -4.89 7.44 -17.03
CA GLN A 108 -3.58 6.79 -17.26
C GLN A 108 -3.62 5.30 -16.93
N ALA A 109 -4.29 4.93 -15.84
CA ALA A 109 -4.45 3.54 -15.41
C ALA A 109 -5.62 2.81 -16.11
N GLY A 110 -6.45 3.49 -16.92
CA GLY A 110 -7.61 2.88 -17.57
C GLY A 110 -8.68 2.39 -16.59
N VAL A 111 -8.89 3.11 -15.48
CA VAL A 111 -9.94 2.84 -14.48
C VAL A 111 -10.93 3.99 -14.40
N ASP A 112 -12.10 3.75 -13.80
CA ASP A 112 -13.12 4.78 -13.65
C ASP A 112 -12.70 5.83 -12.59
N ALA A 113 -12.67 7.11 -12.98
CA ALA A 113 -12.29 8.21 -12.09
C ALA A 113 -13.26 8.40 -10.91
N ARG A 114 -14.53 8.07 -11.09
CA ARG A 114 -15.55 8.09 -10.03
C ARG A 114 -15.25 7.02 -8.98
N LEU A 115 -14.78 5.85 -9.38
CA LEU A 115 -14.38 4.79 -8.45
C LEU A 115 -13.19 5.24 -7.59
N VAL A 116 -12.14 5.78 -8.22
CA VAL A 116 -10.97 6.34 -7.50
C VAL A 116 -11.44 7.43 -6.51
N MET A 117 -12.24 8.39 -6.96
CA MET A 117 -12.74 9.45 -6.08
C MET A 117 -13.64 8.92 -4.95
N ALA A 118 -14.45 7.88 -5.20
CA ALA A 118 -15.30 7.28 -4.18
C ALA A 118 -14.49 6.56 -3.10
N ILE A 119 -13.38 5.92 -3.47
CA ILE A 119 -12.44 5.31 -2.52
C ILE A 119 -11.74 6.41 -1.70
N LEU A 120 -11.23 7.48 -2.32
CA LEU A 120 -10.67 8.61 -1.57
C LEU A 120 -11.65 9.19 -0.54
N TYR A 121 -12.93 9.32 -0.88
CA TYR A 121 -13.96 9.73 0.09
C TYR A 121 -14.18 8.71 1.22
N ASN A 122 -14.05 7.41 0.94
CA ASN A 122 -14.09 6.38 1.98
C ASN A 122 -12.90 6.48 2.94
N GLU A 123 -11.71 6.78 2.42
CA GLU A 123 -10.48 6.86 3.21
C GLU A 123 -10.36 8.17 4.00
N ALA A 124 -11.06 9.23 3.59
CA ALA A 124 -11.06 10.55 4.21
C ALA A 124 -11.64 10.61 5.65
N TYR A 125 -12.02 9.48 6.26
CA TYR A 125 -12.55 9.44 7.63
C TYR A 125 -11.52 9.82 8.71
N LYS A 126 -10.22 9.78 8.37
CA LYS A 126 -9.12 10.16 9.26
C LYS A 126 -8.41 11.42 8.74
N PRO A 127 -7.81 12.24 9.62
CA PRO A 127 -6.97 13.35 9.18
C PRO A 127 -5.75 12.84 8.41
N HIS A 128 -5.51 13.42 7.23
CA HIS A 128 -4.33 13.15 6.37
C HIS A 128 -3.33 14.31 6.42
N ASP A 129 -3.00 14.74 7.65
CA ASP A 129 -1.94 15.72 7.87
C ASP A 129 -0.56 15.01 7.72
N PRO A 130 0.33 15.48 6.83
CA PRO A 130 1.59 14.79 6.57
C PRO A 130 2.47 14.64 7.82
N ALA A 131 2.53 15.68 8.67
CA ALA A 131 3.34 15.63 9.89
C ALA A 131 2.79 14.60 10.89
N LEU A 132 1.46 14.51 11.02
CA LEU A 132 0.79 13.49 11.83
C LEU A 132 1.05 12.09 11.28
N GLU A 133 0.92 11.88 9.97
CA GLU A 133 1.19 10.59 9.34
C GLU A 133 2.66 10.16 9.47
N ARG A 134 3.62 11.10 9.35
CA ARG A 134 5.05 10.84 9.61
C ARG A 134 5.34 10.45 11.06
N ALA A 135 4.68 11.10 12.02
CA ALA A 135 4.77 10.69 13.42
C ALA A 135 4.20 9.29 13.64
N TRP A 136 3.06 8.99 12.99
CA TRP A 136 2.44 7.67 13.05
C TRP A 136 3.30 6.59 12.40
N GLN A 137 3.97 6.88 11.28
CA GLN A 137 4.89 5.97 10.59
C GLN A 137 6.05 5.51 11.47
N ARG A 138 6.60 6.39 12.32
CA ARG A 138 7.63 6.00 13.29
C ARG A 138 7.11 5.03 14.37
N TYR A 139 5.82 5.12 14.68
CA TYR A 139 5.19 4.29 15.72
C TYR A 139 4.60 2.98 15.17
N LYS A 140 4.03 3.01 13.96
CA LYS A 140 3.47 1.86 13.24
C LYS A 140 4.04 1.82 11.83
N PRO A 141 5.21 1.21 11.63
CA PRO A 141 5.89 1.21 10.34
C PRO A 141 5.10 0.51 9.24
N ASP A 142 4.21 -0.43 9.59
CA ASP A 142 3.40 -1.20 8.65
C ASP A 142 1.94 -0.70 8.53
N ALA A 143 1.64 0.51 9.02
CA ALA A 143 0.33 1.12 8.83
C ALA A 143 0.06 1.42 7.34
N ALA A 144 -1.06 2.08 7.05
CA ALA A 144 -1.38 2.53 5.70
C ALA A 144 -1.38 4.07 5.65
N PHE A 145 -0.84 4.64 4.57
CA PHE A 145 -0.49 6.07 4.48
C PHE A 145 -0.98 6.75 3.22
N GLY A 146 -0.92 8.07 3.25
CA GLY A 146 -1.42 8.95 2.19
C GLY A 146 -2.92 9.03 2.20
N ILE A 147 -3.42 9.92 1.34
CA ILE A 147 -4.85 10.21 1.20
C ILE A 147 -5.67 9.02 0.69
N ALA A 148 -5.01 8.05 0.05
CA ALA A 148 -5.60 6.78 -0.39
C ALA A 148 -5.47 5.67 0.68
N ASN A 149 -4.85 5.93 1.83
CA ASN A 149 -4.67 4.97 2.92
C ASN A 149 -4.09 3.63 2.41
N MET A 150 -2.99 3.68 1.66
CA MET A 150 -2.44 2.52 0.97
C MET A 150 -1.42 1.77 1.84
N HIS A 151 -1.52 0.43 1.88
CA HIS A 151 -0.56 -0.45 2.56
C HIS A 151 0.74 -0.62 1.78
N ARG A 152 1.86 -0.78 2.49
CA ARG A 152 3.22 -0.94 1.90
C ARG A 152 3.31 -2.06 0.88
N ALA A 153 2.81 -3.25 1.22
CA ALA A 153 2.84 -4.40 0.33
C ALA A 153 2.04 -4.14 -0.96
N ALA A 154 0.88 -3.49 -0.87
CA ALA A 154 0.08 -3.13 -2.04
C ALA A 154 0.81 -2.10 -2.92
N PHE A 155 1.45 -1.09 -2.31
CA PHE A 155 2.24 -0.10 -3.04
C PHE A 155 3.45 -0.72 -3.74
N ASP A 156 4.22 -1.53 -3.02
CA ASP A 156 5.39 -2.23 -3.55
C ASP A 156 5.03 -3.18 -4.70
N ASP A 157 3.87 -3.83 -4.61
CA ASP A 157 3.34 -4.63 -5.71
C ASP A 157 2.96 -3.78 -6.92
N THR A 158 2.25 -2.69 -6.67
CA THR A 158 1.67 -1.82 -7.72
C THR A 158 2.74 -1.04 -8.48
N ARG A 159 3.82 -0.58 -7.81
CA ARG A 159 4.83 0.27 -8.45
C ARG A 159 5.72 -0.46 -9.48
N ARG A 160 5.78 -1.79 -9.46
CA ARG A 160 6.71 -2.56 -10.30
C ARG A 160 6.44 -2.32 -11.78
N GLY A 161 7.50 -1.93 -12.51
CA GLY A 161 7.44 -1.73 -13.96
C GLY A 161 6.67 -0.46 -14.40
N ARG A 162 6.39 0.47 -13.47
CA ARG A 162 5.67 1.72 -13.76
C ARG A 162 6.59 2.94 -13.66
N ALA A 163 6.07 4.09 -14.07
CA ALA A 163 6.80 5.36 -14.05
C ALA A 163 7.28 5.78 -12.66
N PHE A 164 6.63 5.29 -11.60
CA PHE A 164 6.98 5.56 -10.20
C PHE A 164 7.66 4.37 -9.50
N ALA A 165 8.26 3.44 -10.25
CA ALA A 165 8.90 2.24 -9.70
C ALA A 165 10.04 2.56 -8.70
N ASP A 166 10.72 3.69 -8.87
CA ASP A 166 11.79 4.19 -8.01
C ASP A 166 11.29 4.95 -6.78
N ARG A 167 10.00 5.31 -6.75
CA ARG A 167 9.37 5.97 -5.61
C ARG A 167 9.15 5.00 -4.45
N ARG A 168 9.11 5.55 -3.24
CA ARG A 168 8.98 4.79 -2.00
C ARG A 168 7.62 5.01 -1.35
N TRP A 169 7.13 3.96 -0.71
CA TRP A 169 5.87 4.00 0.01
C TRP A 169 5.86 5.06 1.12
N GLU A 170 7.02 5.36 1.71
CA GLU A 170 7.16 6.37 2.75
C GLU A 170 6.99 7.81 2.25
N GLU A 171 6.81 8.02 0.94
CA GLU A 171 6.53 9.33 0.33
C GLU A 171 5.03 9.65 0.27
N LEU A 172 4.15 8.63 0.41
CA LEU A 172 2.69 8.80 0.30
C LEU A 172 2.07 9.87 1.23
N PRO A 173 2.56 10.09 2.47
CA PRO A 173 2.05 11.19 3.30
C PRO A 173 2.27 12.59 2.71
N ASP A 174 3.37 12.78 1.96
CA ASP A 174 3.81 14.09 1.49
C ASP A 174 3.47 14.32 0.01
N ASP A 175 3.29 13.24 -0.76
CA ASP A 175 2.99 13.28 -2.19
C ASP A 175 1.58 12.71 -2.45
N ARG A 176 0.60 13.62 -2.50
CA ARG A 176 -0.81 13.27 -2.71
C ARG A 176 -1.08 12.75 -4.11
N ASP A 177 -0.39 13.26 -5.12
CA ASP A 177 -0.52 12.78 -6.49
C ASP A 177 0.07 11.36 -6.64
N LEU A 178 1.19 11.06 -5.98
CA LEU A 178 1.71 9.69 -5.90
C LEU A 178 0.71 8.73 -5.22
N ALA A 179 0.03 9.17 -4.17
CA ALA A 179 -1.00 8.35 -3.51
C ALA A 179 -2.16 8.03 -4.47
N ILE A 180 -2.61 9.01 -5.26
CA ILE A 180 -3.67 8.84 -6.25
C ILE A 180 -3.19 7.97 -7.43
N GLU A 181 -1.96 8.17 -7.90
CA GLU A 181 -1.35 7.35 -8.96
C GLU A 181 -1.25 5.89 -8.52
N ALA A 182 -0.80 5.63 -7.29
CA ALA A 182 -0.69 4.28 -6.76
C ALA A 182 -2.06 3.63 -6.55
N GLU A 183 -3.07 4.37 -6.07
CA GLU A 183 -4.44 3.88 -5.96
C GLU A 183 -5.01 3.47 -7.33
N ALA A 184 -4.92 4.36 -8.32
CA ALA A 184 -5.47 4.11 -9.66
C ALA A 184 -4.84 2.87 -10.33
N TRP A 185 -3.52 2.73 -10.22
CA TRP A 185 -2.83 1.54 -10.73
C TRP A 185 -3.10 0.28 -9.92
N HIS A 186 -3.35 0.40 -8.62
CA HIS A 186 -3.74 -0.76 -7.82
C HIS A 186 -5.11 -1.29 -8.25
N LEU A 187 -6.06 -0.40 -8.53
CA LEU A 187 -7.36 -0.77 -9.07
C LEU A 187 -7.24 -1.38 -10.46
N HIS A 188 -6.34 -0.89 -11.31
CA HIS A 188 -6.03 -1.52 -12.59
C HIS A 188 -5.56 -2.97 -12.40
N ASP A 189 -4.64 -3.21 -11.47
CA ASP A 189 -4.10 -4.55 -11.20
C ASP A 189 -5.13 -5.49 -10.59
N LEU A 190 -6.05 -4.98 -9.76
CA LEU A 190 -7.20 -5.74 -9.28
C LEU A 190 -8.16 -6.09 -10.43
N ASN A 191 -8.42 -5.13 -11.32
CA ASN A 191 -9.29 -5.31 -12.47
C ASN A 191 -8.79 -6.38 -13.44
N ALA A 192 -7.47 -6.43 -13.66
CA ALA A 192 -6.83 -7.46 -14.47
C ALA A 192 -6.96 -8.88 -13.90
N ARG A 193 -7.23 -9.02 -12.60
CA ARG A 193 -7.42 -10.33 -11.92
C ARG A 193 -8.87 -10.78 -11.92
N LEU A 194 -9.83 -9.88 -12.17
CA LEU A 194 -11.25 -10.25 -12.20
C LEU A 194 -11.55 -11.09 -13.45
N PRO A 195 -12.37 -12.15 -13.32
CA PRO A 195 -12.86 -12.88 -14.49
C PRO A 195 -13.75 -11.96 -15.35
N ALA A 196 -13.87 -12.27 -16.63
CA ALA A 196 -14.75 -11.52 -17.54
C ALA A 196 -16.22 -11.56 -17.10
N HIS A 197 -16.63 -12.68 -16.49
CA HIS A 197 -17.96 -12.90 -15.91
C HIS A 197 -17.81 -13.53 -14.53
N TRP A 198 -18.69 -13.17 -13.61
CA TRP A 198 -18.76 -13.78 -12.27
C TRP A 198 -20.21 -13.99 -11.86
N SER A 199 -20.42 -14.89 -10.91
CA SER A 199 -21.74 -15.31 -10.44
C SER A 199 -22.27 -14.51 -9.25
N GLY A 200 -21.39 -13.78 -8.56
CA GLY A 200 -21.74 -12.97 -7.39
C GLY A 200 -22.59 -11.73 -7.73
N PRO A 201 -23.21 -11.11 -6.70
CA PRO A 201 -24.19 -10.04 -6.89
C PRO A 201 -23.55 -8.65 -7.08
N TYR A 202 -22.23 -8.53 -6.96
CA TYR A 202 -21.53 -7.26 -6.96
C TYR A 202 -21.18 -6.81 -8.36
N SER A 203 -21.26 -5.52 -8.63
CA SER A 203 -20.74 -4.92 -9.87
C SER A 203 -19.21 -4.94 -9.89
N ARG A 204 -18.62 -4.61 -11.05
CA ARG A 204 -17.15 -4.52 -11.19
C ARG A 204 -16.56 -3.53 -10.20
N ASP A 205 -17.11 -2.33 -10.12
CA ASP A 205 -16.60 -1.25 -9.26
C ASP A 205 -16.69 -1.62 -7.78
N GLU A 206 -17.75 -2.31 -7.38
CA GLU A 206 -17.91 -2.80 -6.01
C GLU A 206 -16.90 -3.91 -5.69
N LEU A 207 -16.62 -4.81 -6.63
CA LEU A 207 -15.58 -5.82 -6.46
C LEU A 207 -14.19 -5.18 -6.37
N LEU A 208 -13.90 -4.17 -7.18
CA LEU A 208 -12.63 -3.44 -7.12
C LEU A 208 -12.47 -2.71 -5.79
N ALA A 209 -13.52 -2.03 -5.31
CA ALA A 209 -13.50 -1.38 -4.00
C ALA A 209 -13.34 -2.38 -2.84
N LEU A 210 -14.02 -3.53 -2.91
CA LEU A 210 -13.82 -4.62 -1.96
C LEU A 210 -12.40 -5.18 -2.04
N GLY A 211 -11.83 -5.31 -3.23
CA GLY A 211 -10.45 -5.75 -3.43
C GLY A 211 -9.42 -4.75 -2.91
N TYR A 212 -9.70 -3.46 -3.03
CA TYR A 212 -8.90 -2.41 -2.43
C TYR A 212 -8.89 -2.54 -0.90
N ASN A 213 -10.08 -2.71 -0.30
CA ASN A 213 -10.23 -2.80 1.16
C ASN A 213 -9.74 -4.13 1.77
N THR A 214 -9.88 -5.25 1.04
CA THR A 214 -9.73 -6.60 1.60
C THR A 214 -8.68 -7.47 0.88
N GLY A 215 -8.07 -6.95 -0.19
CA GLY A 215 -7.12 -7.66 -1.03
C GLY A 215 -7.76 -8.50 -2.14
N ALA A 216 -6.96 -8.83 -3.15
CA ALA A 216 -7.39 -9.54 -4.36
C ALA A 216 -8.02 -10.93 -4.10
N GLY A 217 -7.52 -11.68 -3.10
CA GLY A 217 -8.05 -13.00 -2.78
C GLY A 217 -9.51 -12.96 -2.30
N ASN A 218 -9.83 -12.00 -1.43
CA ASN A 218 -11.18 -11.78 -0.94
C ASN A 218 -12.10 -11.24 -2.04
N MET A 219 -11.62 -10.30 -2.86
CA MET A 219 -12.33 -9.86 -4.06
C MET A 219 -12.78 -11.05 -4.94
N LEU A 220 -11.88 -12.00 -5.21
CA LEU A 220 -12.20 -13.18 -6.00
C LEU A 220 -13.20 -14.12 -5.28
N ALA A 221 -13.14 -14.20 -3.96
CA ALA A 221 -14.14 -14.93 -3.18
C ALA A 221 -15.52 -14.26 -3.28
N PHE A 222 -15.59 -12.93 -3.16
CA PHE A 222 -16.83 -12.16 -3.31
C PHE A 222 -17.41 -12.25 -4.73
N ALA A 223 -16.55 -12.24 -5.75
CA ALA A 223 -16.95 -12.48 -7.14
C ALA A 223 -17.65 -13.85 -7.31
N ARG A 224 -17.25 -14.86 -6.52
CA ARG A 224 -17.91 -16.18 -6.49
C ARG A 224 -19.15 -16.25 -5.59
N GLY A 225 -19.55 -15.15 -4.96
CA GLY A 225 -20.76 -15.09 -4.13
C GLY A 225 -20.53 -15.31 -2.64
N VAL A 226 -19.28 -15.38 -2.17
CA VAL A 226 -19.01 -15.35 -0.71
C VAL A 226 -19.48 -14.01 -0.15
N PRO A 227 -20.29 -13.97 0.92
CA PRO A 227 -20.76 -12.71 1.48
C PRO A 227 -19.63 -11.98 2.21
N PRO A 228 -19.51 -10.65 2.09
CA PRO A 228 -18.58 -9.87 2.87
C PRO A 228 -18.99 -9.84 4.34
N GLY A 229 -17.98 -9.89 5.21
CA GLY A 229 -18.14 -9.63 6.65
C GLY A 229 -18.57 -8.18 6.93
N SER A 230 -18.86 -7.88 8.20
CA SER A 230 -19.44 -6.60 8.63
C SER A 230 -18.59 -5.38 8.22
N GLN A 231 -17.26 -5.47 8.34
CA GLN A 231 -16.35 -4.38 7.99
C GLN A 231 -16.35 -4.10 6.48
N ALA A 232 -16.16 -5.13 5.65
CA ALA A 232 -16.18 -5.00 4.19
C ALA A 232 -17.55 -4.54 3.67
N ARG A 233 -18.64 -4.95 4.32
CA ARG A 233 -19.99 -4.46 4.02
C ARG A 233 -20.15 -2.98 4.35
N SER A 234 -19.70 -2.55 5.53
CA SER A 234 -19.72 -1.13 5.91
C SER A 234 -18.89 -0.28 4.96
N TYR A 235 -17.75 -0.78 4.48
CA TYR A 235 -16.94 -0.12 3.46
C TYR A 235 -17.72 0.07 2.16
N LEU A 236 -18.40 -0.98 1.70
CA LEU A 236 -19.22 -0.94 0.49
C LEU A 236 -20.42 0.02 0.63
N ASP A 237 -21.07 0.04 1.79
CA ASP A 237 -22.18 0.95 2.05
C ASP A 237 -21.73 2.42 2.01
N LYS A 238 -20.55 2.74 2.57
CA LYS A 238 -19.94 4.07 2.45
C LYS A 238 -19.59 4.42 1.01
N LEU A 239 -19.03 3.46 0.26
CA LEU A 239 -18.70 3.67 -1.16
C LEU A 239 -19.96 4.07 -1.95
N ARG A 240 -21.06 3.33 -1.75
CA ARG A 240 -22.36 3.59 -2.38
C ARG A 240 -22.91 4.97 -1.97
N ALA A 241 -22.81 5.33 -0.69
CA ALA A 241 -23.22 6.64 -0.22
C ALA A 241 -22.39 7.78 -0.83
N ASN A 242 -21.10 7.55 -1.05
CA ASN A 242 -20.17 8.50 -1.67
C ASN A 242 -20.28 8.55 -3.20
N TRP A 243 -20.90 7.56 -3.84
CA TRP A 243 -20.90 7.40 -5.30
C TRP A 243 -21.38 8.63 -6.06
N ALA A 244 -22.50 9.23 -5.65
CA ALA A 244 -23.02 10.45 -6.29
C ALA A 244 -22.14 11.68 -6.04
N LYS A 245 -21.55 11.79 -4.85
CA LYS A 245 -20.62 12.88 -4.49
C LYS A 245 -19.34 12.79 -5.33
N ALA A 246 -18.76 11.59 -5.41
CA ALA A 246 -17.59 11.30 -6.23
C ALA A 246 -17.81 11.65 -7.69
N GLY A 247 -18.96 11.24 -8.26
CA GLY A 247 -19.30 11.53 -9.66
C GLY A 247 -19.38 13.02 -9.96
N ARG A 248 -19.92 13.83 -9.04
CA ARG A 248 -19.95 15.29 -9.19
C ARG A 248 -18.57 15.93 -9.11
N ALA A 249 -17.69 15.40 -8.27
CA ALA A 249 -16.35 15.95 -8.10
C ALA A 249 -15.47 15.75 -9.35
N VAL A 250 -15.61 14.62 -10.04
CA VAL A 250 -14.79 14.27 -11.23
C VAL A 250 -15.50 14.49 -12.57
N ALA A 251 -16.67 15.14 -12.56
CA ALA A 251 -17.39 15.51 -13.78
C ALA A 251 -16.60 16.51 -14.65
#